data_AF-Q54UE3-F1
#
_entry.id   AF-Q54UE3-F1
#
_cell.length_a   1.000
_cell.length_b   1.000
_cell.length_c   1.000
_cell.angle_alpha   90.00
_cell.angle_beta   90.00
_cell.angle_gamma   90.00
#
_symmetry.space_group_name_H-M   'P 1'
#
loop_
_entity.id
_entity.type
_entity.pdbx_description
1 polymer ?
#
loop_
_entity_poly.entity_id
_entity_poly.type
_entity_poly.pdbx_seq_one_letter_code
_entity_poly.pdbx_strand_id
1 'polypeptide(L)'
;MSGESGFKNKSISEIVKEIYENIDGMTMSGKKDGNSNIGGFIATRHKEWYDKASIVNIIYEGYVTYGGMTGRDMGAMAQGLNESMDFEYLKSRCKQVEYLANKLDKYGVPFQRPFGEHALFIDAKKILGHIPIDDLIAQTLAIEIYLEGGVGSVEIGTLLADRDPITQEN
;
A
#
# COMPACT_ATOMS: atom_id res chain seq x y z
N MET A 1 6.12 -18.31 5.98
CA MET A 1 4.76 -17.79 6.21
C MET A 1 3.91 -18.86 6.85
N SER A 2 3.59 -18.72 8.13
CA SER A 2 2.53 -19.50 8.76
C SER A 2 1.20 -18.88 8.35
N GLY A 3 0.56 -19.41 7.30
CA GLY A 3 -0.81 -19.03 6.98
C GLY A 3 -1.73 -19.36 8.15
N GLU A 4 -2.81 -18.60 8.31
CA GLU A 4 -3.83 -18.92 9.31
C GLU A 4 -4.42 -20.31 9.01
N SER A 5 -4.51 -21.14 10.05
CA SER A 5 -4.70 -22.60 9.89
C SER A 5 -5.94 -23.00 9.08
N GLY A 6 -7.00 -22.19 9.09
CA GLY A 6 -8.23 -22.42 8.32
C GLY A 6 -8.14 -22.13 6.81
N PHE A 7 -7.07 -21.45 6.35
CA PHE A 7 -6.96 -20.95 4.98
C PHE A 7 -5.92 -21.69 4.14
N LYS A 8 -5.20 -22.66 4.72
CA LYS A 8 -4.06 -23.34 4.08
C LYS A 8 -4.40 -23.98 2.71
N ASN A 9 -5.63 -24.45 2.54
CA ASN A 9 -6.07 -25.13 1.31
C ASN A 9 -6.97 -24.25 0.43
N LYS A 10 -7.18 -22.97 0.79
CA LYS A 10 -7.97 -22.04 -0.02
C LYS A 10 -7.06 -21.34 -1.01
N SER A 11 -7.56 -21.16 -2.23
CA SER A 11 -6.98 -20.23 -3.19
C SER A 11 -7.10 -18.79 -2.69
N ILE A 12 -6.22 -17.91 -3.17
CA ILE A 12 -6.28 -16.48 -2.81
C ILE A 12 -7.64 -15.88 -3.18
N SER A 13 -8.21 -16.26 -4.33
CA SER A 13 -9.54 -15.80 -4.75
C SER A 13 -10.63 -16.20 -3.75
N GLU A 14 -10.59 -17.42 -3.20
CA GLU A 14 -11.55 -17.85 -2.16
C GLU A 14 -11.37 -17.05 -0.86
N ILE A 15 -10.13 -16.79 -0.45
CA ILE A 15 -9.83 -15.98 0.75
C ILE A 15 -10.36 -14.57 0.57
N VAL A 16 -10.04 -13.93 -0.56
CA VAL A 16 -10.48 -12.57 -0.87
C VAL A 16 -12.00 -12.50 -0.92
N LYS A 17 -12.65 -13.49 -1.55
CA LYS A 17 -14.11 -13.54 -1.59
C LYS A 17 -14.72 -13.59 -0.19
N GLU A 18 -14.22 -14.45 0.69
CA GLU A 18 -14.69 -14.57 2.07
C GLU A 18 -14.49 -13.28 2.88
N ILE A 19 -13.37 -12.58 2.69
CA ILE A 19 -13.15 -11.25 3.29
C ILE A 19 -14.27 -10.28 2.87
N TYR A 20 -14.64 -10.28 1.58
CA TYR A 20 -15.68 -9.38 1.05
C TYR A 20 -17.13 -9.86 1.30
N GLU A 21 -17.36 -11.06 1.83
CA GLU A 21 -18.70 -11.54 2.16
C GLU A 21 -19.38 -10.68 3.23
N ASN A 22 -18.61 -10.15 4.18
CA ASN A 22 -19.11 -9.34 5.30
C ASN A 22 -18.80 -7.84 5.16
N ILE A 23 -18.52 -7.36 3.95
CA ILE A 23 -18.20 -5.95 3.67
C ILE A 23 -19.35 -5.29 2.90
N ASP A 24 -19.81 -4.12 3.37
CA ASP A 24 -20.86 -3.31 2.75
C ASP A 24 -20.39 -2.53 1.53
N GLY A 25 -19.13 -2.09 1.53
CA GLY A 25 -18.51 -1.37 0.43
C GLY A 25 -17.00 -1.23 0.59
N MET A 26 -16.32 -0.88 -0.50
CA MET A 26 -14.88 -0.75 -0.54
C MET A 26 -14.44 0.39 -1.47
N THR A 27 -13.28 0.95 -1.17
CA THR A 27 -12.49 1.76 -2.09
C THR A 27 -11.23 0.99 -2.46
N MET A 28 -10.89 0.99 -3.75
CA MET A 28 -9.73 0.27 -4.25
C MET A 28 -8.87 1.20 -5.10
N SER A 29 -7.58 1.26 -4.78
CA SER A 29 -6.57 1.84 -5.69
C SER A 29 -5.99 0.72 -6.55
N GLY A 30 -6.30 0.74 -7.84
CA GLY A 30 -5.74 -0.21 -8.82
C GLY A 30 -4.22 -0.10 -8.97
N LYS A 31 -3.63 0.96 -8.44
CA LYS A 31 -2.18 1.24 -8.43
C LYS A 31 -1.35 0.34 -7.53
N LYS A 32 -1.99 -0.49 -6.71
CA LYS A 32 -1.37 -1.42 -5.77
C LYS A 32 -1.58 -2.85 -6.26
N ASP A 33 -2.39 -3.63 -5.56
CA ASP A 33 -2.71 -5.01 -5.93
C ASP A 33 -3.66 -5.15 -7.14
N GLY A 34 -4.00 -4.03 -7.80
CA GLY A 34 -4.64 -4.04 -9.12
C GLY A 34 -3.65 -4.14 -10.28
N ASN A 35 -2.34 -4.16 -10.01
CA ASN A 35 -1.25 -4.22 -11.00
C ASN A 35 -1.39 -3.23 -12.17
N SER A 36 -2.03 -2.07 -11.95
CA SER A 36 -2.24 -1.03 -12.96
C SER A 36 -1.43 0.22 -12.65
N ASN A 37 -1.01 0.97 -13.66
CA ASN A 37 -0.27 2.22 -13.45
C ASN A 37 -1.19 3.38 -13.00
N ILE A 38 -2.50 3.27 -13.28
CA ILE A 38 -3.52 4.25 -12.90
C ILE A 38 -4.86 3.57 -12.59
N GLY A 39 -5.72 4.29 -11.89
CA GLY A 39 -7.12 3.94 -11.72
C GLY A 39 -7.46 3.40 -10.34
N GLY A 40 -8.75 3.32 -10.10
CA GLY A 40 -9.37 2.83 -8.88
C GLY A 40 -10.87 2.76 -9.06
N PHE A 41 -11.56 2.21 -8.07
CA PHE A 41 -13.01 2.10 -8.09
C PHE A 41 -13.58 2.04 -6.68
N ILE A 42 -14.87 2.33 -6.60
CA ILE A 42 -15.71 2.09 -5.42
C ILE A 42 -16.65 0.92 -5.75
N ALA A 43 -16.89 0.05 -4.79
CA ALA A 43 -17.95 -0.96 -4.85
C ALA A 43 -18.79 -0.91 -3.58
N THR A 44 -20.09 -1.17 -3.71
CA THR A 44 -21.03 -1.18 -2.58
C THR A 44 -22.16 -2.17 -2.83
N ARG A 45 -22.70 -2.75 -1.76
CA ARG A 45 -23.91 -3.56 -1.76
C ARG A 45 -25.19 -2.72 -1.72
N HIS A 46 -25.09 -1.46 -1.31
CA HIS A 46 -26.23 -0.58 -1.06
C HIS A 46 -26.52 0.32 -2.26
N LYS A 47 -27.70 0.12 -2.87
CA LYS A 47 -28.14 0.91 -4.04
C LYS A 47 -28.17 2.41 -3.75
N GLU A 48 -28.59 2.81 -2.56
CA GLU A 48 -28.64 4.22 -2.16
C GLU A 48 -27.24 4.86 -2.15
N TRP A 49 -26.22 4.12 -1.71
CA TRP A 49 -24.84 4.61 -1.69
C TRP A 49 -24.30 4.73 -3.11
N TYR A 50 -24.59 3.74 -3.96
CA TYR A 50 -24.25 3.79 -5.38
C TYR A 50 -24.85 5.02 -6.07
N ASP A 51 -26.12 5.32 -5.80
CA ASP A 51 -26.82 6.47 -6.42
C ASP A 51 -26.18 7.79 -6.00
N LYS A 52 -25.90 7.97 -4.72
CA LYS A 52 -25.21 9.17 -4.20
C LYS A 52 -23.80 9.28 -4.75
N ALA A 53 -23.03 8.19 -4.74
CA ALA A 53 -21.66 8.15 -5.26
C ALA A 53 -21.63 8.44 -6.77
N SER A 54 -22.61 7.97 -7.54
CA SER A 54 -22.70 8.20 -8.99
C SER A 54 -22.84 9.69 -9.33
N ILE A 55 -23.65 10.42 -8.55
CA ILE A 55 -23.82 11.88 -8.73
C ILE A 55 -22.48 12.59 -8.50
N VAL A 56 -21.78 12.24 -7.41
CA VAL A 56 -20.47 12.81 -7.08
C VAL A 56 -19.42 12.44 -8.13
N ASN A 57 -19.39 11.18 -8.58
CA ASN A 57 -18.46 10.69 -9.60
C ASN A 57 -18.57 11.48 -10.92
N ILE A 58 -19.80 11.79 -11.36
CA ILE A 58 -20.03 12.59 -12.57
C ILE A 58 -19.39 13.98 -12.47
N ILE A 59 -19.37 14.57 -11.28
CA ILE A 59 -18.82 15.91 -11.04
C ILE A 59 -17.28 15.89 -11.04
N TYR A 60 -16.66 14.87 -10.43
CA TYR A 60 -15.22 14.87 -10.17
C TYR A 60 -14.38 13.97 -11.10
N GLU A 61 -14.91 12.83 -11.52
CA GLU A 61 -14.15 11.79 -12.22
C GLU A 61 -14.65 11.57 -13.65
N GLY A 62 -15.95 11.71 -13.89
CA GLY A 62 -16.61 11.47 -15.18
C GLY A 62 -17.79 10.52 -15.08
N TYR A 63 -18.26 9.96 -16.20
CA TYR A 63 -19.44 9.10 -16.18
C TYR A 63 -19.19 7.75 -15.49
N VAL A 64 -20.26 7.15 -14.95
CA VAL A 64 -20.21 5.92 -14.14
C VAL A 64 -19.60 4.71 -14.86
N THR A 65 -19.57 4.72 -16.20
CA THR A 65 -19.01 3.62 -17.00
C THR A 65 -17.51 3.74 -17.25
N TYR A 66 -16.86 4.83 -16.86
CA TYR A 66 -15.41 5.01 -17.07
C TYR A 66 -14.67 5.73 -15.94
N GLY A 67 -15.32 6.59 -15.15
CA GLY A 67 -14.75 7.18 -13.92
C GLY A 67 -13.33 7.73 -14.08
N GLY A 68 -13.11 8.58 -15.09
CA GLY A 68 -11.80 9.20 -15.35
C GLY A 68 -10.76 8.31 -16.03
N MET A 69 -11.08 7.03 -16.25
CA MET A 69 -10.17 6.07 -16.87
C MET A 69 -10.46 5.88 -18.35
N THR A 70 -9.42 5.65 -19.14
CA THR A 70 -9.61 5.20 -20.51
C THR A 70 -9.99 3.72 -20.53
N GLY A 71 -10.63 3.26 -21.61
CA GLY A 71 -11.02 1.84 -21.76
C GLY A 71 -9.85 0.86 -21.61
N ARG A 72 -8.65 1.23 -22.08
CA ARG A 72 -7.44 0.41 -21.92
C ARG A 72 -7.00 0.30 -20.44
N ASP A 73 -7.15 1.36 -19.65
CA ASP A 73 -6.69 1.39 -18.26
C ASP A 73 -7.64 0.55 -17.39
N MET A 74 -8.95 0.60 -17.69
CA MET A 74 -9.93 -0.31 -17.09
C MET A 74 -9.65 -1.77 -17.46
N GLY A 75 -9.32 -2.05 -18.73
CA GLY A 75 -8.95 -3.41 -19.17
C GLY A 75 -7.68 -3.92 -18.49
N ALA A 76 -6.65 -3.09 -18.39
CA ALA A 76 -5.40 -3.42 -17.71
C ALA A 76 -5.63 -3.71 -16.22
N MET A 77 -6.43 -2.90 -15.53
CA MET A 77 -6.76 -3.14 -14.13
C MET A 77 -7.59 -4.40 -13.92
N ALA A 78 -8.56 -4.69 -14.80
CA ALA A 78 -9.34 -5.91 -14.72
C ALA A 78 -8.46 -7.17 -14.86
N GLN A 79 -7.48 -7.13 -15.77
CA GLN A 79 -6.49 -8.19 -15.92
C GLN A 79 -5.57 -8.28 -14.70
N GLY A 80 -5.06 -7.15 -14.23
CA GLY A 80 -4.15 -7.09 -13.09
C GLY A 80 -4.77 -7.60 -11.78
N LEU A 81 -6.07 -7.37 -11.57
CA LEU A 81 -6.84 -7.94 -10.45
C LEU A 81 -6.97 -9.46 -10.53
N ASN A 82 -7.02 -10.05 -11.74
CA ASN A 82 -7.02 -11.51 -11.87
C ASN A 82 -5.62 -12.09 -11.61
N GLU A 83 -4.58 -11.42 -12.12
CA GLU A 83 -3.19 -11.83 -11.93
C GLU A 83 -2.74 -11.73 -10.46
N SER A 84 -3.22 -10.72 -9.72
CA SER A 84 -2.89 -10.57 -8.30
C SER A 84 -3.50 -11.66 -7.41
N MET A 85 -4.47 -12.43 -7.92
CA MET A 85 -5.02 -13.60 -7.23
C MET A 85 -4.17 -14.87 -7.43
N ASP A 86 -3.09 -14.82 -8.22
CA ASP A 86 -2.18 -15.94 -8.36
C ASP A 86 -1.28 -16.10 -7.12
N PHE A 87 -1.26 -17.31 -6.57
CA PHE A 87 -0.52 -17.60 -5.34
C PHE A 87 1.00 -17.49 -5.53
N GLU A 88 1.54 -17.97 -6.65
CA GLU A 88 2.98 -17.92 -6.89
C GLU A 88 3.44 -16.48 -7.18
N TYR A 89 2.61 -15.66 -7.83
CA TYR A 89 2.82 -14.21 -7.93
C TYR A 89 2.95 -13.56 -6.57
N LEU A 90 1.96 -13.71 -5.69
CA LEU A 90 1.97 -13.09 -4.35
C LEU A 90 3.12 -13.60 -3.50
N LYS A 91 3.38 -14.91 -3.53
CA LYS A 91 4.51 -15.53 -2.82
C LYS A 91 5.84 -14.96 -3.28
N SER A 92 6.04 -14.79 -4.60
CA SER A 92 7.25 -14.17 -5.15
C SER A 92 7.41 -12.73 -4.67
N ARG A 93 6.33 -11.94 -4.74
CA ARG A 93 6.26 -10.56 -4.27
C ARG A 93 6.60 -10.41 -2.79
N CYS A 94 6.11 -11.30 -1.92
CA CYS A 94 6.45 -11.29 -0.50
C CYS A 94 7.89 -11.75 -0.24
N LYS A 95 8.38 -12.75 -0.98
CA LYS A 95 9.77 -13.22 -0.87
C LYS A 95 10.80 -12.17 -1.27
N GLN A 96 10.48 -11.28 -2.19
CA GLN A 96 11.36 -10.19 -2.57
C GLN A 96 11.63 -9.25 -1.39
N VAL A 97 10.58 -8.91 -0.62
CA VAL A 97 10.72 -8.05 0.56
C VAL A 97 11.40 -8.79 1.72
N GLU A 98 11.10 -10.08 1.90
CA GLU A 98 11.83 -10.95 2.83
C GLU A 98 13.33 -11.01 2.50
N TYR A 99 13.70 -11.07 1.22
CA TYR A 99 15.11 -11.06 0.80
C TYR A 99 15.82 -9.77 1.22
N LEU A 100 15.19 -8.61 1.02
CA LEU A 100 15.76 -7.33 1.46
C LEU A 100 15.84 -7.26 2.99
N ALA A 101 14.82 -7.72 3.71
CA ALA A 101 14.80 -7.76 5.17
C ALA A 101 15.97 -8.59 5.71
N ASN A 102 16.20 -9.78 5.15
CA ASN A 102 17.31 -10.66 5.52
C ASN A 102 18.69 -10.02 5.24
N LYS A 103 18.80 -9.19 4.20
CA LYS A 103 20.02 -8.42 3.95
C LYS A 103 20.23 -7.33 5.00
N LEU A 104 19.19 -6.55 5.30
CA LEU A 104 19.26 -5.52 6.34
C LEU A 104 19.63 -6.12 7.70
N ASP A 105 19.06 -7.27 8.05
CA ASP A 105 19.41 -8.02 9.26
C ASP A 105 20.88 -8.43 9.31
N LYS A 106 21.41 -8.94 8.19
CA LYS A 106 22.83 -9.31 8.10
C LYS A 106 23.76 -8.12 8.37
N TYR A 107 23.35 -6.91 7.98
CA TYR A 107 24.11 -5.68 8.21
C TYR A 107 23.74 -4.97 9.52
N GLY A 108 22.83 -5.53 10.33
CA GLY A 108 22.41 -4.94 11.59
C GLY A 108 21.59 -3.66 11.44
N VAL A 109 20.99 -3.42 10.27
CA VAL A 109 20.15 -2.24 10.03
C VAL A 109 18.80 -2.42 10.73
N PRO A 110 18.40 -1.52 11.64
CA PRO A 110 17.15 -1.67 12.37
C PRO A 110 15.94 -1.26 11.50
N PHE A 111 14.89 -2.07 11.50
CA PHE A 111 13.61 -1.80 10.85
C PHE A 111 12.43 -2.39 11.64
N GLN A 112 11.21 -1.93 11.36
CA GLN A 112 9.98 -2.35 12.03
C GLN A 112 9.67 -3.84 11.80
N ARG A 113 9.18 -4.53 12.84
CA ARG A 113 8.80 -5.95 12.79
C ARG A 113 7.36 -6.20 13.32
N PRO A 114 6.65 -7.23 12.80
CA PRO A 114 6.97 -7.98 11.58
C PRO A 114 6.97 -7.04 10.36
N PHE A 115 7.79 -7.34 9.35
CA PHE A 115 7.75 -6.55 8.12
C PHE A 115 6.51 -6.91 7.30
N GLY A 116 5.90 -5.90 6.70
CA GLY A 116 4.81 -6.09 5.75
C GLY A 116 5.31 -6.57 4.41
N GLU A 117 4.37 -6.95 3.54
CA GLU A 117 4.71 -7.34 2.18
C GLU A 117 5.17 -6.14 1.35
N HIS A 118 4.62 -4.93 1.51
CA HIS A 118 4.85 -3.83 0.56
C HIS A 118 6.07 -2.95 0.80
N ALA A 119 6.62 -2.91 2.00
CA ALA A 119 7.75 -2.06 2.34
C ALA A 119 8.46 -2.53 3.61
N LEU A 120 9.71 -2.10 3.76
CA LEU A 120 10.46 -2.16 5.02
C LEU A 120 10.59 -0.75 5.58
N PHE A 121 10.17 -0.57 6.83
CA PHE A 121 10.24 0.71 7.51
C PHE A 121 11.49 0.76 8.38
N ILE A 122 12.52 1.46 7.91
CA ILE A 122 13.80 1.59 8.60
C ILE A 122 13.66 2.52 9.81
N ASP A 123 14.21 2.11 10.95
CA ASP A 123 14.12 2.86 12.20
C ASP A 123 15.20 3.95 12.25
N ALA A 124 14.85 5.13 11.75
CA ALA A 124 15.76 6.28 11.70
C ALA A 124 16.26 6.70 13.10
N LYS A 125 15.43 6.52 14.16
CA LYS A 125 15.80 6.87 15.55
C LYS A 125 16.97 6.03 16.05
N LYS A 126 17.06 4.77 15.62
CA LYS A 126 18.17 3.89 16.01
C LYS A 126 19.43 4.11 15.18
N ILE A 127 19.31 4.62 13.95
CA ILE A 127 20.45 4.86 13.06
C ILE A 127 21.08 6.23 13.33
N LEU A 128 20.25 7.27 13.42
CA LEU A 128 20.66 8.66 13.57
C LEU A 128 20.26 9.24 14.92
N GLY A 129 20.24 8.44 15.99
CA GLY A 129 19.70 8.84 17.31
C GLY A 129 20.40 10.01 18.01
N HIS A 130 21.44 10.58 17.39
CA HIS A 130 22.09 11.82 17.81
C HIS A 130 21.41 13.07 17.22
N ILE A 131 20.56 12.92 16.20
CA ILE A 131 19.80 14.00 15.58
C ILE A 131 18.45 14.12 16.29
N PRO A 132 18.04 15.32 16.74
CA PRO A 132 16.70 15.56 17.26
C PRO A 132 15.61 15.14 16.27
N ILE A 133 14.49 14.64 16.78
CA ILE A 133 13.36 14.24 15.92
C ILE A 133 12.81 15.45 15.13
N ASP A 134 12.79 16.62 15.76
CA ASP A 134 12.35 17.89 15.16
C ASP A 134 13.22 18.35 13.98
N ASP A 135 14.46 17.86 13.90
CA ASP A 135 15.36 18.08 12.76
C ASP A 135 15.12 17.04 11.64
N LEU A 136 13.91 16.48 11.59
CA LEU A 136 13.41 15.59 10.53
C LEU A 136 14.33 14.38 10.29
N ILE A 137 14.67 13.67 11.36
CA ILE A 137 15.61 12.53 11.36
C ILE A 137 15.35 11.49 10.24
N ALA A 138 14.07 11.17 9.97
CA ALA A 138 13.70 10.22 8.93
C ALA A 138 13.88 10.79 7.51
N GLN A 139 13.68 12.10 7.33
CA GLN A 139 13.95 12.80 6.07
C GLN A 139 15.45 12.86 5.79
N THR A 140 16.25 13.16 6.82
CA THR A 140 17.72 13.15 6.74
C THR A 140 18.22 11.78 6.30
N LEU A 141 17.74 10.69 6.93
CA LEU A 141 18.09 9.34 6.52
C LEU A 141 17.70 9.04 5.07
N ALA A 142 16.50 9.47 4.63
CA ALA A 142 16.05 9.25 3.25
C ALA A 142 16.95 9.95 2.22
N ILE A 143 17.46 11.14 2.54
CA ILE A 143 18.42 11.87 1.68
C ILE A 143 19.78 11.16 1.66
N GLU A 144 20.30 10.74 2.81
CA GLU A 144 21.59 10.02 2.87
C GLU A 144 21.54 8.70 2.09
N ILE A 145 20.43 7.95 2.15
CA ILE A 145 20.21 6.75 1.33
C ILE A 145 20.27 7.08 -0.17
N TYR A 146 19.71 8.22 -0.58
CA TYR A 146 19.77 8.66 -1.97
C TYR A 146 21.18 9.08 -2.40
N LEU A 147 21.89 9.85 -1.56
CA LEU A 147 23.24 10.33 -1.86
C LEU A 147 24.25 9.18 -2.00
N GLU A 148 24.21 8.22 -1.07
CA GLU A 148 25.18 7.10 -1.04
C GLU A 148 24.77 5.94 -1.97
N GLY A 149 23.47 5.66 -2.08
CA GLY A 149 22.96 4.47 -2.76
C GLY A 149 22.26 4.73 -4.10
N GLY A 150 21.93 5.98 -4.41
CA GLY A 150 21.06 6.32 -5.55
C GLY A 150 19.64 5.77 -5.42
N VAL A 151 19.19 5.45 -4.20
CA VAL A 151 17.87 4.86 -3.93
C VAL A 151 16.92 5.92 -3.39
N GLY A 152 15.78 6.14 -4.08
CA GLY A 152 14.72 7.03 -3.60
C GLY A 152 13.82 6.33 -2.58
N SER A 153 14.00 6.64 -1.30
CA SER A 153 13.08 6.25 -0.22
C SER A 153 12.12 7.39 0.16
N VAL A 154 11.12 7.08 0.99
CA VAL A 154 10.12 8.05 1.45
C VAL A 154 10.21 8.17 2.96
N GLU A 155 10.15 9.40 3.46
CA GLU A 155 10.04 9.68 4.89
C GLU A 155 8.66 9.25 5.40
N ILE A 156 8.66 8.50 6.51
CA ILE A 156 7.45 8.10 7.23
C ILE A 156 7.68 8.43 8.71
N GLY A 157 7.58 9.71 9.03
CA GLY A 157 7.91 10.23 10.36
C GLY A 157 7.23 11.56 10.65
N THR A 158 7.98 12.48 11.27
CA THR A 158 7.49 13.79 11.71
C THR A 158 6.91 14.62 10.57
N LEU A 159 7.53 14.59 9.39
CA LEU A 159 7.04 15.40 8.28
C LEU A 159 5.70 14.88 7.75
N LEU A 160 5.57 13.55 7.64
CA LEU A 160 4.33 12.91 7.21
C LEU A 160 3.21 12.99 8.25
N ALA A 161 3.53 12.95 9.55
CA ALA A 161 2.54 12.99 10.62
C ALA A 161 1.75 14.30 10.67
N ASP A 162 2.29 15.36 10.04
CA ASP A 162 1.82 16.74 10.14
C ASP A 162 1.81 17.23 11.61
N ARG A 163 1.59 18.53 11.79
CA ARG A 163 1.54 19.13 13.12
C ARG A 163 0.27 18.72 13.85
N ASP A 164 0.32 18.73 15.18
CA ASP A 164 -0.90 18.67 15.98
C ASP A 164 -1.85 19.82 15.55
N PRO A 165 -3.10 19.53 15.17
CA PRO A 165 -4.00 20.54 14.60
C PRO A 165 -4.43 21.62 15.61
N ILE A 166 -4.20 21.38 16.92
CA ILE A 166 -4.51 22.29 18.02
C ILE A 166 -3.24 23.04 18.44
N THR A 167 -2.16 22.33 18.78
CA THR A 167 -0.94 22.96 19.32
C THR A 167 0.01 23.49 18.25
N GLN A 168 -0.08 22.98 17.01
CA GLN A 168 0.83 23.25 15.90
C GLN A 168 2.29 22.82 16.14
N GLU A 169 2.52 22.00 17.18
CA GLU A 169 3.80 21.37 17.46
C GLU A 169 3.94 20.09 16.62
N ASN A 170 5.19 19.67 16.43
CA ASN A 170 5.56 18.44 15.72
C ASN A 170 5.47 17.21 16.64
#